data_AF-A0A5B7HDG6-F1
#
_entry.id   AF-A0A5B7HDG6-F1
#
_cell.length_a   1.000
_cell.length_b   1.000
_cell.length_c   1.000
_cell.angle_alpha   90.00
_cell.angle_beta   90.00
_cell.angle_gamma   90.00
#
_symmetry.space_group_name_H-M   'P 1'
#
loop_
_entity.id
_entity.type
_entity.pdbx_description
1 polymer ?
#
loop_
_entity_poly.entity_id
_entity_poly.type
_entity_poly.pdbx_seq_one_letter_code
_entity_poly.pdbx_strand_id
1 'polypeptide(L)'
;MYPPAIWNVHEATLHGNSRTNNICEGWNNKFSNLVGHHHPSVWKCIQWFQKEHATVDTVVQQDLIGNASKPRHKRNAIQLQNRLRHLCQDRVEGRKSIPEFLGIAHSIHITQTLN
;
A
#
# COMPACT_ATOMS: atom_id res chain seq x y z
N MET A 1 3.41 19.20 14.09
CA MET A 1 4.03 17.86 14.12
C MET A 1 2.91 16.83 14.24
N TYR A 2 2.89 15.81 13.38
CA TYR A 2 1.81 14.82 13.32
C TYR A 2 1.83 13.88 14.55
N PRO A 3 0.68 13.51 15.16
CA PRO A 3 0.64 12.66 16.36
C PRO A 3 1.35 11.31 16.19
N PRO A 4 2.08 10.78 17.20
CA PRO A 4 2.75 9.47 17.11
C PRO A 4 1.83 8.30 16.77
N ALA A 5 0.54 8.40 17.08
CA ALA A 5 -0.46 7.38 16.75
C ALA A 5 -0.59 7.14 15.23
N ILE A 6 -0.35 8.16 14.39
CA ILE A 6 -0.36 8.03 12.91
C ILE A 6 1.01 7.64 12.33
N TRP A 7 2.08 7.61 13.14
CA TRP A 7 3.40 7.11 12.75
C TRP A 7 3.53 5.60 12.94
N ASN A 8 2.67 5.03 13.77
CA ASN A 8 2.59 3.60 13.99
C ASN A 8 1.79 2.99 12.82
N VAL A 9 2.39 1.99 12.17
CA VAL A 9 1.73 1.17 11.13
C VAL A 9 1.18 -0.13 11.74
N HIS A 10 1.10 -0.22 13.06
CA HIS A 10 0.67 -1.40 13.80
C HIS A 10 -0.79 -1.74 13.50
N GLU A 11 -1.69 -0.76 13.66
CA GLU A 11 -3.12 -0.95 13.34
C GLU A 11 -3.31 -1.30 11.87
N ALA A 12 -2.68 -0.57 10.95
CA ALA A 12 -2.75 -0.89 9.54
C ALA A 12 -2.22 -2.30 9.22
N THR A 13 -1.20 -2.77 9.94
CA THR A 13 -0.65 -4.13 9.78
C THR A 13 -1.60 -5.19 10.33
N LEU A 14 -2.28 -4.94 11.45
CA LEU A 14 -3.29 -5.84 12.04
C LEU A 14 -4.49 -6.01 11.10
N HIS A 15 -5.01 -4.90 10.57
CA HIS A 15 -6.16 -4.89 9.66
C HIS A 15 -5.80 -5.31 8.22
N GLY A 16 -4.52 -5.60 7.94
CA GLY A 16 -4.06 -5.99 6.60
C GLY A 16 -4.09 -4.86 5.58
N ASN A 17 -4.23 -3.61 6.04
CA ASN A 17 -4.23 -2.42 5.20
C ASN A 17 -2.84 -2.16 4.59
N SER A 18 -2.83 -1.32 3.55
CA SER A 18 -1.58 -0.86 2.95
C SER A 18 -0.78 -0.05 3.96
N ARG A 19 0.47 -0.48 4.19
CA ARG A 19 1.39 0.12 5.16
C ARG A 19 2.07 1.39 4.67
N THR A 20 2.16 1.54 3.35
CA THR A 20 2.82 2.65 2.68
C THR A 20 1.84 3.33 1.75
N ASN A 21 2.13 4.58 1.43
CA ASN A 21 1.45 5.40 0.44
C ASN A 21 1.79 5.00 -1.01
N ASN A 22 2.39 3.83 -1.28
CA ASN A 22 2.82 3.40 -2.62
C ASN A 22 1.71 3.48 -3.68
N ILE A 23 0.45 3.27 -3.28
CA ILE A 23 -0.71 3.39 -4.18
C ILE A 23 -0.89 4.86 -4.59
N CYS A 24 -0.84 5.77 -3.61
CA CYS A 24 -0.92 7.22 -3.86
C CYS A 24 0.28 7.71 -4.67
N GLU A 25 1.50 7.24 -4.36
CA GLU A 25 2.70 7.57 -5.13
C GLU A 25 2.63 7.04 -6.56
N GLY A 26 2.14 5.81 -6.73
CA GLY A 26 1.91 5.21 -8.04
C GLY A 26 0.89 5.99 -8.86
N TRP A 27 -0.21 6.42 -8.24
CA TRP A 27 -1.20 7.28 -8.88
C TRP A 27 -0.63 8.66 -9.23
N ASN A 28 0.07 9.32 -8.30
CA ASN A 28 0.71 10.62 -8.53
C ASN A 28 1.75 10.54 -9.66
N ASN A 29 2.54 9.47 -9.71
CA ASN A 29 3.52 9.25 -10.77
C ASN A 29 2.84 9.01 -12.11
N LYS A 30 1.78 8.19 -12.17
CA LYS A 30 0.97 8.02 -13.39
C LYS A 30 0.39 9.35 -13.84
N PHE A 31 -0.24 10.08 -12.93
CA PHE A 31 -0.84 11.38 -13.20
C PHE A 31 0.19 12.37 -13.74
N SER A 32 1.35 12.50 -13.08
CA SER A 32 2.43 13.38 -13.54
C SER A 32 2.94 13.01 -14.94
N ASN A 33 3.15 11.72 -15.20
CA ASN A 33 3.61 11.24 -16.51
C ASN A 33 2.57 11.44 -17.62
N LEU A 34 1.29 11.18 -17.34
CA LEU A 34 0.19 11.32 -18.30
C LEU A 34 -0.11 12.78 -18.60
N VAL A 35 -0.11 13.65 -17.59
CA VAL A 35 -0.31 15.09 -17.79
C VAL A 35 0.81 15.68 -18.65
N GLY A 36 2.06 15.22 -18.46
CA GLY A 36 3.20 15.54 -19.33
C GLY A 36 3.61 17.02 -19.35
N HIS A 37 3.03 17.83 -18.46
CA HIS A 37 3.28 19.28 -18.33
C HIS A 37 3.31 19.67 -16.87
N HIS A 38 4.22 20.56 -16.51
CA HIS A 38 4.36 21.08 -15.15
C HIS A 38 3.17 21.94 -14.71
N HIS A 39 2.46 22.55 -15.67
CA HIS A 39 1.30 23.44 -15.45
C HIS A 39 0.19 23.17 -16.46
N PRO A 40 -0.58 22.08 -16.31
CA PRO A 40 -1.74 21.82 -17.17
C PRO A 40 -2.83 22.88 -16.97
N SER A 41 -3.57 23.18 -18.03
CA SER A 41 -4.81 23.95 -17.91
C SER A 41 -5.87 23.16 -17.15
N VAL A 42 -6.80 23.85 -16.49
CA VAL A 42 -7.93 23.22 -15.78
C VAL A 42 -8.73 22.31 -16.72
N TRP A 43 -8.91 22.72 -17.98
CA TRP A 43 -9.60 21.91 -18.99
C TRP A 43 -8.88 20.57 -19.24
N LYS A 44 -7.54 20.61 -19.37
CA LYS A 44 -6.73 19.41 -19.55
C LYS A 44 -6.87 18.49 -18.33
N CYS A 45 -6.87 19.03 -17.11
CA CYS A 45 -7.12 18.26 -15.88
C CYS A 45 -8.49 17.57 -15.89
N ILE A 46 -9.57 18.27 -16.28
CA ILE A 46 -10.93 17.70 -16.34
C ILE A 46 -10.98 16.53 -17.32
N GLN A 47 -10.41 16.72 -18.53
CA GLN A 47 -10.36 15.64 -19.53
C GLN A 47 -9.58 14.42 -19.03
N TRP A 48 -8.53 14.63 -18.22
CA TRP A 48 -7.78 13.53 -17.60
C TRP A 48 -8.60 12.79 -16.56
N PHE A 49 -9.30 13.50 -15.66
CA PHE A 49 -10.17 12.85 -14.68
C PHE A 49 -11.26 12.00 -15.35
N GLN A 50 -11.84 12.48 -16.45
CA GLN A 50 -12.82 11.70 -17.23
C GLN A 50 -12.20 10.41 -17.81
N LYS A 51 -10.97 10.47 -18.34
CA LYS A 51 -10.27 9.29 -18.87
C LYS A 51 -9.91 8.28 -17.77
N GLU A 52 -9.45 8.76 -16.62
CA GLU A 52 -9.14 7.91 -15.48
C GLU A 52 -10.41 7.24 -14.96
N HIS A 53 -11.51 8.00 -14.83
CA HIS A 53 -12.82 7.46 -14.44
C HIS A 53 -13.28 6.34 -15.38
N ALA A 54 -13.23 6.56 -16.70
CA ALA A 54 -13.56 5.53 -17.68
C ALA A 54 -12.66 4.28 -17.56
N THR A 55 -11.38 4.47 -17.23
CA THR A 55 -10.44 3.36 -17.01
C THR A 55 -10.81 2.57 -15.75
N VAL A 56 -11.12 3.26 -14.65
CA VAL A 56 -11.57 2.62 -13.41
C VAL A 56 -12.90 1.89 -13.62
N ASP A 57 -13.86 2.51 -14.29
CA ASP A 57 -15.15 1.91 -14.60
C ASP A 57 -14.97 0.61 -15.38
N THR A 58 -14.14 0.60 -16.41
CA THR A 58 -13.88 -0.62 -17.18
C THR A 58 -13.27 -1.73 -16.33
N VAL A 59 -12.36 -1.41 -15.41
CA VAL A 59 -11.81 -2.39 -14.45
C VAL A 59 -12.92 -2.93 -13.54
N VAL A 60 -13.79 -2.07 -13.00
CA VAL A 60 -14.91 -2.49 -12.15
C VAL A 60 -15.89 -3.37 -12.92
N GLN A 61 -16.24 -3.01 -14.16
CA GLN A 61 -17.12 -3.82 -15.01
C GLN A 61 -16.48 -5.18 -15.32
N GLN A 62 -15.18 -5.24 -15.60
CA GLN A 62 -14.46 -6.50 -15.79
C GLN A 62 -14.47 -7.36 -14.53
N ASP A 63 -14.33 -6.76 -13.35
CA ASP A 63 -14.39 -7.45 -12.06
C ASP A 63 -15.78 -8.06 -11.81
N LEU A 64 -16.85 -7.31 -12.08
CA LEU A 64 -18.23 -7.78 -11.98
C LEU A 64 -18.53 -8.97 -12.91
N ILE A 65 -17.91 -9.01 -14.09
CA ILE A 65 -18.04 -10.11 -15.07
C ILE A 65 -17.17 -11.32 -14.68
N GLY A 66 -16.32 -11.19 -13.65
CA GLY A 66 -15.39 -12.23 -13.20
C GLY A 66 -14.08 -12.30 -14.00
N ASN A 67 -13.85 -11.32 -14.89
CA ASN A 67 -12.63 -11.19 -15.68
C ASN A 67 -11.58 -10.29 -15.01
N ALA A 68 -11.67 -10.14 -13.69
CA ALA A 68 -10.76 -9.34 -12.89
C ALA A 68 -9.29 -9.77 -13.11
N SER A 69 -8.47 -8.86 -13.63
CA SER A 69 -7.03 -9.05 -13.58
C SER A 69 -6.54 -8.87 -12.14
N LYS A 70 -6.18 -9.99 -11.48
CA LYS A 70 -5.60 -9.93 -10.14
C LYS A 70 -4.25 -9.20 -10.18
N PRO A 71 -4.04 -8.16 -9.37
CA PRO A 71 -2.75 -7.50 -9.31
C PRO A 71 -1.67 -8.50 -8.89
N ARG A 72 -0.60 -8.58 -9.68
CA ARG A 72 0.51 -9.49 -9.42
C ARG A 72 1.38 -8.91 -8.31
N HIS A 73 1.09 -9.27 -7.07
CA HIS A 73 2.00 -8.96 -5.96
C HIS A 73 3.23 -9.88 -6.00
N LYS A 74 4.41 -9.32 -5.72
CA LYS A 74 5.62 -10.13 -5.53
C LYS A 74 5.40 -11.05 -4.33
N ARG A 75 5.67 -12.35 -4.49
CA ARG A 75 5.51 -13.37 -3.41
C ARG A 75 6.15 -12.94 -2.09
N ASN A 76 7.35 -12.36 -2.17
CA ASN A 76 8.10 -11.90 -1.00
C ASN A 76 7.37 -10.79 -0.23
N ALA A 77 6.67 -9.88 -0.93
CA ALA A 77 5.91 -8.81 -0.28
C ALA A 77 4.70 -9.38 0.49
N ILE A 78 4.01 -10.36 -0.09
CA ILE A 78 2.90 -11.06 0.59
C ILE A 78 3.40 -11.80 1.83
N GLN A 79 4.50 -12.54 1.70
CA GLN A 79 5.09 -13.30 2.80
C GLN A 79 5.52 -12.37 3.95
N LEU A 80 6.16 -11.25 3.61
CA LEU A 80 6.56 -10.25 4.57
C LEU A 80 5.35 -9.65 5.30
N GLN A 81 4.30 -9.26 4.58
CA GLN A 81 3.09 -8.70 5.17
C GLN A 81 2.39 -9.68 6.09
N ASN A 82 2.33 -10.96 5.71
CA ASN A 82 1.82 -12.02 6.58
C ASN A 82 2.67 -12.20 7.83
N ARG A 83 4.00 -12.22 7.71
CA ARG A 83 4.91 -12.38 8.85
C ARG A 83 4.77 -11.23 9.85
N LEU A 84 4.65 -10.00 9.36
CA LEU A 84 4.43 -8.82 10.19
C LEU A 84 3.07 -8.83 10.88
N ARG A 85 2.02 -9.28 10.18
CA ARG A 85 0.67 -9.42 10.74
C ARG A 85 0.64 -10.41 11.89
N HIS A 86 1.20 -11.61 11.70
CA HIS A 86 1.29 -12.60 12.78
C HIS A 86 2.10 -12.06 13.97
N LEU A 87 3.22 -11.37 13.73
CA LEU A 87 4.01 -10.78 14.80
C LEU A 87 3.23 -9.73 15.60
N CYS A 88 2.37 -8.94 14.95
CA CYS A 88 1.50 -7.98 15.62
C CYS A 88 0.39 -8.69 16.41
N GLN A 89 -0.21 -9.75 15.87
CA GLN A 89 -1.22 -10.55 16.56
C GLN A 89 -0.65 -11.22 17.82
N ASP A 90 0.53 -11.83 17.72
CA ASP A 90 1.23 -12.44 18.86
C ASP A 90 1.49 -11.44 20.00
N ARG A 91 1.71 -10.16 19.66
CA ARG A 91 1.90 -9.09 20.64
C ARG A 91 0.59 -8.67 21.32
N VAL A 92 -0.50 -8.60 20.55
CA VAL A 92 -1.84 -8.27 21.07
C VAL A 92 -2.34 -9.39 22.00
N GLU A 93 -2.08 -10.64 21.64
CA GLU A 93 -2.44 -11.82 22.42
C GLU A 93 -1.52 -12.09 23.62
N GLY A 94 -0.48 -11.28 23.83
CA GLY A 94 0.46 -11.42 24.95
C GLY A 94 1.42 -12.61 24.84
N ARG A 95 1.46 -13.30 23.69
CA ARG A 95 2.36 -14.45 23.44
C ARG A 95 3.83 -14.03 23.28
N LYS A 96 4.10 -12.75 23.02
CA LYS A 96 5.45 -12.19 22.91
C LYS A 96 5.60 -10.92 23.74
N SER A 97 6.70 -10.85 24.50
CA SER A 97 7.08 -9.67 25.25
C SER A 97 7.54 -8.54 24.30
N ILE A 98 7.51 -7.28 24.77
CA ILE A 98 7.97 -6.13 23.97
C ILE A 98 9.42 -6.29 23.47
N PRO A 99 10.39 -6.77 24.29
CA PRO A 99 11.76 -6.97 23.82
C PRO A 99 11.86 -8.00 22.68
N GLU A 100 11.12 -9.12 22.77
CA GLU A 100 11.10 -10.15 21.72
C GLU A 100 10.45 -9.64 20.43
N PHE A 101 9.35 -8.89 20.56
CA PHE A 101 8.67 -8.26 19.44
C PHE A 101 9.61 -7.30 18.69
N LEU A 102 10.29 -6.41 19.41
CA LEU A 102 11.21 -5.43 18.83
C LEU A 102 12.44 -6.11 18.20
N GLY A 103 12.98 -7.16 18.83
CA GLY A 103 14.10 -7.93 18.27
C GLY A 103 13.77 -8.58 16.93
N ILE A 104 12.61 -9.25 16.83
CA ILE A 104 12.18 -9.89 15.59
C ILE A 104 11.86 -8.85 14.51
N ALA A 105 11.21 -7.74 14.88
CA ALA A 105 10.90 -6.66 13.94
C ALA A 105 12.18 -6.04 13.34
N HIS A 106 13.21 -5.84 14.15
CA HIS A 106 14.49 -5.31 13.72
C HIS A 106 15.19 -6.25 12.71
N SER A 107 15.19 -7.56 12.95
CA SER A 107 15.75 -8.54 12.01
C SER A 107 15.02 -8.56 10.66
N ILE A 108 13.70 -8.38 10.67
CA ILE A 108 12.86 -8.29 9.46
C ILE A 108 13.17 -7.01 8.67
N HIS A 109 13.52 -5.91 9.34
CA HIS A 109 13.88 -4.66 8.69
C HIS A 109 15.24 -4.76 7.98
N ILE A 110 16.26 -5.30 8.66
CA ILE A 110 17.61 -5.48 8.09
C ILE A 110 17.60 -6.37 6.84
N THR A 111 16.79 -7.43 6.85
CA THR A 111 16.70 -8.35 5.71
C THR A 111 16.02 -7.76 4.47
N GLN A 112 15.27 -6.66 4.61
CA GLN A 112 14.69 -5.92 3.49
C GLN A 112 15.65 -4.89 2.88
N THR A 113 16.55 -4.32 3.67
CA THR A 113 17.51 -3.32 3.19
C THR A 113 18.71 -3.92 2.46
N LEU A 114 18.91 -5.24 2.58
CA LEU A 114 20.03 -5.98 1.97
C LEU A 114 19.66 -6.72 0.66
N ASN A 115 18.41 -6.62 0.19
CA ASN A 115 17.92 -7.17 -1.08
C ASN A 115 17.38 -6.05 -1.97
#